data_AF-A0A1W2GZY5-F1
#
_entry.id   AF-A0A1W2GZY5-F1
#
_cell.length_a   1.000
_cell.length_b   1.000
_cell.length_c   1.000
_cell.angle_alpha   90.00
_cell.angle_beta   90.00
_cell.angle_gamma   90.00
#
_symmetry.space_group_name_H-M   'P 1'
#
loop_
_entity.id
_entity.type
_entity.pdbx_description
1 polymer ?
#
loop_
_entity_poly.entity_id
_entity_poly.type
_entity_poly.pdbx_seq_one_letter_code
_entity_poly.pdbx_strand_id
1 'polypeptide(L)'
;MKEPEIEKDTGKGTEEESSNYVPGKPYSKLRRELADEDLSNPAVQKLLISEIDKLEFRISELELIESNFHKTDKEKAVLEVKLKTHNSLEVLYSFCLAIGSGLIGLAPLFEIEKKGWIFLVAGGILIVGGILSKLVKKWS
;
A
#
# COMPACT_ATOMS: atom_id res chain seq x y z
N MET A 1 -37.92 -67.77 4.73
CA MET A 1 -37.12 -66.57 5.04
C MET A 1 -37.70 -65.43 4.22
N LYS A 2 -38.30 -64.43 4.87
CA LYS A 2 -38.89 -63.24 4.25
C LYS A 2 -37.88 -62.11 4.41
N GLU A 3 -37.51 -61.45 3.32
CA GLU A 3 -36.63 -60.27 3.34
C GLU A 3 -37.35 -59.08 3.98
N PRO A 4 -36.68 -58.25 4.79
CA PRO A 4 -37.27 -57.05 5.35
C PRO A 4 -37.32 -55.91 4.33
N GLU A 5 -38.48 -55.26 4.20
CA GLU A 5 -38.66 -54.04 3.43
C GLU A 5 -37.94 -52.87 4.13
N ILE A 6 -37.05 -52.19 3.42
CA ILE A 6 -36.34 -51.00 3.91
C ILE A 6 -37.24 -49.79 3.65
N GLU A 7 -37.82 -49.27 4.73
CA GLU A 7 -38.57 -48.01 4.76
C GLU A 7 -37.65 -46.85 4.34
N LYS A 8 -38.04 -46.13 3.28
CA LYS A 8 -37.32 -44.94 2.83
C LYS A 8 -37.63 -43.80 3.79
N ASP A 9 -36.64 -43.42 4.58
CA ASP A 9 -36.63 -42.21 5.40
C ASP A 9 -36.75 -40.98 4.48
N THR A 10 -37.99 -40.50 4.30
CA THR A 10 -38.28 -39.19 3.70
C THR A 10 -37.82 -38.13 4.68
N GLY A 11 -36.54 -37.75 4.56
CA GLY A 11 -35.82 -36.80 5.40
C GLY A 11 -36.55 -35.49 5.65
N LYS A 12 -37.51 -35.53 6.58
CA LYS A 12 -38.12 -34.37 7.20
C LYS A 12 -37.62 -34.33 8.64
N GLY A 13 -36.31 -34.15 8.76
CA GLY A 13 -35.72 -33.67 10.00
C GLY A 13 -36.28 -32.27 10.24
N THR A 14 -36.93 -32.07 11.37
CA THR A 14 -37.16 -30.74 11.92
C THR A 14 -35.78 -30.17 12.25
N GLU A 15 -35.22 -29.42 11.31
CA GLU A 15 -34.04 -28.60 11.54
C GLU A 15 -34.45 -27.49 12.51
N GLU A 16 -34.24 -27.72 13.81
CA GLU A 16 -34.09 -26.61 14.74
C GLU A 16 -32.77 -25.91 14.40
N GLU A 17 -32.87 -24.97 13.44
CA GLU A 17 -31.86 -23.95 13.17
C GLU A 17 -31.63 -23.17 14.47
N SER A 18 -30.66 -23.60 15.27
CA SER A 18 -30.02 -22.76 16.26
C SER A 18 -29.18 -21.70 15.53
N SER A 19 -29.89 -20.76 14.92
CA SER A 19 -29.32 -19.54 14.34
C SER A 19 -28.61 -18.79 15.46
N ASN A 20 -27.29 -19.00 15.58
CA ASN A 20 -26.37 -18.16 16.33
C ASN A 20 -26.25 -16.80 15.62
N TYR A 21 -27.36 -16.07 15.56
CA TYR A 21 -27.38 -14.68 15.14
C TYR A 21 -26.82 -13.85 16.29
N VAL A 22 -25.56 -13.43 16.15
CA VAL A 22 -24.98 -12.42 17.05
C VAL A 22 -25.59 -11.08 16.65
N PRO A 23 -26.50 -10.48 17.45
CA PRO A 23 -27.09 -9.21 17.10
C PRO A 23 -26.00 -8.13 17.05
N GLY A 24 -25.90 -7.41 15.93
CA GLY A 24 -24.88 -6.37 15.72
C GLY A 24 -24.93 -5.19 16.71
N LYS A 25 -25.95 -5.15 17.56
CA LYS A 25 -26.07 -4.23 18.70
C LYS A 25 -26.62 -5.00 19.90
N PRO A 26 -25.74 -5.66 20.71
CA PRO A 26 -26.16 -6.53 21.81
C PRO A 26 -26.94 -5.81 22.92
N TYR A 27 -26.92 -4.47 22.93
CA TYR A 27 -27.61 -3.62 23.90
C TYR A 27 -28.78 -2.83 23.30
N SER A 28 -29.32 -3.22 22.15
CA SER A 28 -30.44 -2.52 21.50
C SER A 28 -31.73 -2.46 22.34
N LYS A 29 -31.88 -3.35 23.33
CA LYS A 29 -33.03 -3.40 24.24
C LYS A 29 -32.87 -2.54 25.50
N LEU A 30 -31.69 -1.93 25.73
CA LEU A 30 -31.48 -1.02 26.85
C LEU A 30 -31.99 0.37 26.46
N ARG A 31 -32.81 1.02 27.30
CA ARG A 31 -33.19 2.43 27.07
C ARG A 31 -31.91 3.27 27.07
N ARG A 32 -31.59 3.89 25.94
CA ARG A 32 -30.44 4.80 25.78
C ARG A 32 -30.74 6.22 26.27
N GLU A 33 -32.01 6.54 26.42
CA GLU A 33 -32.47 7.83 26.90
C GLU A 33 -32.35 7.85 28.43
N LEU A 34 -31.52 8.77 28.92
CA LEU A 34 -31.43 9.11 30.33
C LEU A 34 -32.66 9.93 30.70
N ALA A 35 -33.40 9.53 31.73
CA ALA A 35 -34.44 10.37 32.30
C ALA A 35 -33.80 11.51 33.12
N ASP A 36 -34.51 12.63 33.31
CA ASP A 36 -34.03 13.75 34.14
C ASP A 36 -33.72 13.32 35.58
N GLU A 37 -34.40 12.29 36.05
CA GLU A 37 -34.19 11.62 37.34
C GLU A 37 -32.79 10.98 37.43
N ASP A 38 -32.34 10.32 36.36
CA ASP A 38 -31.03 9.68 36.29
C ASP A 38 -29.90 10.72 36.14
N LEU A 39 -30.18 11.82 35.44
CA LEU A 39 -29.26 12.95 35.31
C LEU A 39 -29.05 13.69 36.64
N SER A 40 -30.02 13.66 37.54
CA SER A 40 -29.88 14.24 38.89
C SER A 40 -28.91 13.44 39.78
N ASN A 41 -28.60 12.19 39.41
CA ASN A 41 -27.69 11.34 40.17
C ASN A 41 -26.22 11.74 39.92
N PRO A 42 -25.46 12.11 40.96
CA PRO A 42 -24.07 12.53 40.82
C PRO A 42 -23.14 11.44 40.25
N ALA A 43 -23.48 10.15 40.39
CA ALA A 43 -22.70 9.06 39.80
C ALA A 43 -22.83 9.02 38.27
N VAL A 44 -24.02 9.28 37.75
CA VAL A 44 -24.30 9.31 36.30
C VAL A 44 -23.62 10.51 35.65
N GLN A 45 -23.67 11.69 36.29
CA GLN A 45 -22.96 12.88 35.81
C GLN A 45 -21.45 12.66 35.72
N LYS A 46 -20.83 12.08 36.76
CA LYS A 46 -19.38 11.78 36.74
C LYS A 46 -19.01 10.76 35.67
N LEU A 47 -19.86 9.77 35.43
CA LEU A 47 -19.66 8.79 34.37
C LEU A 47 -19.75 9.42 32.98
N LEU A 48 -20.72 10.30 32.75
CA LEU A 48 -20.84 11.03 31.48
C LEU A 48 -19.64 11.94 31.22
N ILE A 49 -19.19 12.68 32.24
CA ILE A 49 -17.99 13.53 32.15
C ILE A 49 -16.76 12.67 31.83
N SER A 50 -16.56 11.55 32.54
CA SER A 50 -15.47 10.61 32.25
C SER A 50 -15.49 10.11 30.80
N GLU A 51 -16.67 9.78 30.27
CA GLU A 51 -16.74 9.29 28.90
C GLU A 51 -16.57 10.41 27.86
N ILE A 52 -16.99 11.64 28.18
CA ILE A 52 -16.68 12.82 27.36
C ILE A 52 -15.17 13.05 27.32
N ASP A 53 -14.50 13.11 28.47
CA ASP A 53 -13.04 13.30 28.56
C ASP A 53 -12.28 12.23 27.77
N LYS A 54 -12.73 10.98 27.87
CA LYS A 54 -12.17 9.84 27.14
C LYS A 54 -12.42 9.93 25.63
N LEU A 55 -13.59 10.41 25.20
CA LEU A 55 -13.89 10.63 23.79
C LEU A 55 -13.05 11.79 23.23
N GLU A 56 -12.91 12.89 23.96
CA GLU A 56 -12.05 14.01 23.59
C GLU A 56 -10.58 13.59 23.45
N PHE A 57 -10.07 12.80 24.41
CA PHE A 57 -8.73 12.24 24.34
C PHE A 57 -8.54 11.37 23.07
N ARG A 58 -9.50 10.50 22.76
CA ARG A 58 -9.45 9.66 21.56
C ARG A 58 -9.53 10.46 20.27
N ILE A 59 -10.32 11.53 20.24
CA ILE A 59 -10.39 12.43 19.08
C ILE A 59 -9.02 13.09 18.87
N SER A 60 -8.41 13.60 19.93
CA SER A 60 -7.07 14.20 19.89
C SER A 60 -5.99 13.20 19.40
N GLU A 61 -6.03 11.95 19.88
CA GLU A 61 -5.14 10.90 19.36
C GLU A 61 -5.38 10.61 17.88
N LEU A 62 -6.64 10.56 17.45
CA LEU A 62 -6.99 10.31 16.05
C LEU A 62 -6.49 11.44 15.13
N GLU A 63 -6.69 12.70 15.52
CA GLU A 63 -6.22 13.87 14.77
C GLU A 63 -4.69 13.87 14.65
N LEU A 64 -3.99 13.48 15.72
CA LEU A 64 -2.53 13.34 15.71
C LEU A 64 -2.07 12.22 14.77
N ILE A 65 -2.74 11.07 14.80
CA ILE A 65 -2.44 9.95 13.90
C ILE A 65 -2.72 10.34 12.44
N GLU A 66 -3.83 11.01 12.16
CA GLU A 66 -4.21 11.47 10.82
C GLU A 66 -3.17 12.46 10.28
N SER A 67 -2.78 13.45 11.08
CA SER A 67 -1.73 14.41 10.73
C SER A 67 -0.40 13.72 10.41
N ASN A 68 0.03 12.78 11.25
CA ASN A 68 1.25 12.01 11.05
C ASN A 68 1.17 11.10 9.83
N PHE A 69 0.02 10.49 9.58
CA PHE A 69 -0.23 9.66 8.41
C PHE A 69 -0.10 10.51 7.14
N HIS A 70 -0.77 11.66 7.06
CA HIS A 70 -0.68 12.55 5.91
C HIS A 70 0.73 13.10 5.70
N LYS A 71 1.47 13.40 6.78
CA LYS A 71 2.87 13.81 6.68
C LYS A 71 3.72 12.69 6.07
N THR A 72 3.61 11.48 6.61
CA THR A 72 4.39 10.32 6.16
C THR A 72 4.03 9.93 4.73
N ASP A 73 2.75 9.97 4.38
CA ASP A 73 2.27 9.67 3.03
C ASP A 73 2.81 10.68 2.00
N LYS A 74 2.81 11.98 2.32
CA LYS A 74 3.45 13.02 1.49
C LYS A 74 4.95 12.78 1.32
N GLU A 75 5.66 12.48 2.40
CA GLU A 75 7.10 12.19 2.35
C GLU A 75 7.38 10.95 1.49
N LYS A 76 6.58 9.89 1.64
CA LYS A 76 6.67 8.67 0.84
C LYS A 76 6.43 8.97 -0.64
N ALA A 77 5.39 9.73 -0.98
CA ALA A 77 5.11 10.11 -2.36
C ALA A 77 6.26 10.89 -2.99
N VAL A 78 6.87 11.83 -2.25
CA VAL A 78 8.06 12.56 -2.71
C VAL A 78 9.25 11.62 -2.93
N LEU A 79 9.49 10.68 -2.01
CA LEU A 79 10.57 9.69 -2.13
C LEU A 79 10.35 8.75 -3.32
N GLU A 80 9.12 8.30 -3.55
CA GLU A 80 8.77 7.41 -4.65
C GLU A 80 9.02 8.08 -6.00
N VAL A 81 8.63 9.35 -6.15
CA VAL A 81 8.93 10.14 -7.35
C VAL A 81 10.44 10.25 -7.55
N LYS A 82 11.21 10.57 -6.49
CA LYS A 82 12.68 10.64 -6.57
C LYS A 82 13.28 9.30 -7.00
N LEU A 83 12.81 8.20 -6.42
CA LEU A 83 13.30 6.85 -6.70
C LEU A 83 12.99 6.42 -8.13
N LYS A 84 11.77 6.69 -8.63
CA LYS A 84 11.39 6.45 -10.03
C LYS A 84 12.31 7.18 -11.00
N THR A 85 12.64 8.44 -10.71
CA THR A 85 13.59 9.20 -11.55
C THR A 85 15.03 8.67 -11.45
N HIS A 86 15.42 8.09 -10.32
CA HIS A 86 16.74 7.50 -10.14
C HIS A 86 16.84 6.18 -10.92
N ASN A 87 15.80 5.35 -10.85
CA ASN A 87 15.70 4.09 -11.60
C ASN A 87 15.70 4.32 -13.11
N SER A 88 14.97 5.33 -13.61
CA SER A 88 14.99 5.65 -15.05
C SER A 88 16.37 6.06 -15.55
N LEU A 89 17.16 6.75 -14.72
CA LEU A 89 18.52 7.14 -15.07
C LEU A 89 19.50 5.96 -15.02
N GLU A 90 19.30 5.03 -14.09
CA GLU A 90 20.11 3.82 -14.01
C GLU A 90 19.88 2.90 -15.22
N VAL A 91 18.62 2.75 -15.64
CA VAL A 91 18.26 2.04 -16.88
C VAL A 91 18.87 2.74 -18.09
N LEU A 92 18.77 4.07 -18.18
CA LEU A 92 19.34 4.83 -19.29
C LEU A 92 20.88 4.72 -19.33
N TYR A 93 21.54 4.84 -18.18
CA TYR A 93 22.98 4.66 -18.05
C TYR A 93 23.42 3.27 -18.49
N SER A 94 22.75 2.23 -18.00
CA SER A 94 23.07 0.83 -18.34
C SER A 94 22.84 0.55 -19.83
N PHE A 95 21.76 1.07 -20.40
CA PHE A 95 21.47 0.98 -21.83
C PHE A 95 22.55 1.67 -22.67
N CYS A 96 22.92 2.90 -22.30
CA CYS A 96 23.93 3.68 -22.99
C CYS A 96 25.31 3.01 -22.94
N LEU A 97 25.65 2.41 -21.79
CA LEU A 97 26.91 1.71 -21.60
C LEU A 97 26.94 0.38 -22.36
N ALA A 98 25.85 -0.38 -22.35
CA ALA A 98 25.73 -1.63 -23.11
C ALA A 98 25.85 -1.40 -24.62
N ILE A 99 25.12 -0.41 -25.16
CA ILE A 99 25.18 -0.10 -26.60
C ILE A 99 26.51 0.54 -26.96
N GLY A 100 27.00 1.50 -26.17
CA GLY A 100 28.27 2.17 -26.43
C GLY A 100 29.46 1.20 -26.42
N SER A 101 29.52 0.30 -25.43
CA SER A 101 30.55 -0.75 -25.38
C SER A 101 30.40 -1.77 -26.51
N GLY A 102 29.18 -2.15 -26.87
CA GLY A 102 28.91 -3.03 -28.01
C GLY A 102 29.36 -2.43 -29.34
N LEU A 103 29.09 -1.14 -29.59
CA LEU A 103 29.52 -0.43 -30.79
C LEU A 103 31.05 -0.32 -30.88
N ILE A 104 31.73 -0.05 -29.76
CA ILE A 104 33.20 -0.02 -29.69
C ILE A 104 33.77 -1.42 -29.93
N GLY A 105 33.16 -2.47 -29.36
CA GLY A 105 33.58 -3.86 -29.56
C GLY A 105 33.38 -4.36 -30.99
N LEU A 106 32.37 -3.85 -31.70
CA LEU A 106 32.14 -4.13 -33.12
C LEU A 106 33.03 -3.30 -34.06
N ALA A 107 33.60 -2.18 -33.60
CA ALA A 107 34.43 -1.31 -34.43
C ALA A 107 35.58 -2.02 -35.17
N PRO A 108 36.37 -2.95 -34.57
CA PRO A 108 37.45 -3.63 -35.28
C PRO A 108 36.98 -4.64 -36.35
N LEU A 109 35.70 -5.04 -36.36
CA LEU A 109 35.14 -5.90 -37.41
C LEU A 109 34.92 -5.16 -38.74
N PHE A 110 34.83 -3.84 -38.70
CA PHE A 110 34.75 -2.99 -39.88
C PHE A 110 36.11 -2.35 -40.11
N GLU A 111 36.70 -2.57 -41.28
CA GLU A 111 37.99 -1.98 -41.65
C GLU A 111 38.02 -0.48 -41.30
N ILE A 112 38.92 -0.11 -40.38
CA ILE A 112 39.01 1.24 -39.81
C ILE A 112 39.17 2.30 -40.92
N GLU A 113 39.85 1.92 -42.01
CA GLU A 113 40.12 2.78 -43.17
C GLU A 113 38.88 3.15 -44.00
N LYS A 114 37.80 2.36 -43.96
CA LYS A 114 36.62 2.61 -44.80
C LYS A 114 35.48 3.31 -44.07
N LYS A 115 35.29 3.06 -42.77
CA LYS A 115 34.26 3.71 -41.91
C LYS A 115 34.25 3.29 -40.43
N GLY A 116 35.12 2.38 -39.97
CA GLY A 116 35.11 1.87 -38.58
C GLY A 116 35.26 2.95 -37.49
N TRP A 117 35.91 4.07 -37.81
CA TRP A 117 36.05 5.21 -36.90
C TRP A 117 34.70 5.80 -36.45
N ILE A 118 33.66 5.73 -37.30
CA ILE A 118 32.33 6.26 -36.98
C ILE A 118 31.70 5.51 -35.80
N PHE A 119 31.91 4.18 -35.72
CA PHE A 119 31.40 3.34 -34.65
C PHE A 119 32.13 3.60 -33.33
N LEU A 120 33.44 3.86 -33.41
CA LEU A 120 34.25 4.20 -32.25
C LEU A 120 33.84 5.56 -31.65
N VAL A 121 33.65 6.58 -32.50
CA VAL A 121 33.22 7.92 -32.06
C VAL A 121 31.79 7.88 -31.53
N ALA A 122 30.87 7.21 -32.22
CA ALA A 122 29.48 7.08 -31.77
C ALA A 122 29.37 6.33 -30.42
N GLY A 123 30.11 5.23 -30.27
CA GLY A 123 30.17 4.48 -29.00
C GLY A 123 30.80 5.29 -27.87
N GLY A 124 31.87 6.04 -28.16
CA GLY A 124 32.51 6.94 -27.20
C GLY A 124 31.57 8.05 -26.71
N ILE A 125 30.82 8.67 -27.62
CA ILE A 125 29.81 9.69 -27.28
C ILE A 125 28.71 9.13 -26.40
N LEU A 126 28.25 7.89 -26.66
CA LEU A 126 27.25 7.23 -25.83
C LEU A 126 27.79 7.03 -24.41
N ILE A 127 29.00 6.47 -24.26
CA ILE A 127 29.57 6.22 -22.94
C ILE A 127 29.74 7.53 -22.16
N VAL A 128 30.29 8.56 -22.79
CA VAL A 128 30.47 9.89 -22.16
C VAL A 128 29.11 10.51 -21.80
N GLY A 129 28.13 10.45 -22.70
CA GLY A 129 26.77 10.93 -22.45
C GLY A 129 26.07 10.20 -21.30
N GLY A 130 26.24 8.88 -21.21
CA GLY A 130 25.75 8.07 -20.10
C GLY A 130 26.38 8.49 -18.78
N ILE A 131 27.70 8.67 -18.73
CA ILE A 131 28.41 9.12 -17.52
C ILE A 131 27.94 10.52 -17.11
N LEU A 132 27.87 11.46 -18.06
CA LEU A 132 27.40 12.83 -17.82
C LEU A 132 25.97 12.87 -17.29
N SER A 133 25.06 12.04 -17.81
CA SER A 133 23.67 11.97 -17.34
C SER A 133 23.55 11.63 -15.85
N LYS A 134 24.51 10.88 -15.30
CA LYS A 134 24.59 10.53 -13.88
C LYS A 134 25.24 11.64 -13.05
N LEU A 135 26.23 12.36 -13.59
CA LEU A 135 26.95 13.42 -12.90
C LEU A 135 26.14 14.73 -12.78
N VAL A 136 25.41 15.12 -13.82
CA VAL A 136 24.62 16.37 -13.83
C VAL A 136 23.60 16.41 -12.70
N LYS A 137 22.97 15.27 -12.37
CA LYS A 137 22.00 15.18 -11.28
C LYS A 137 22.61 14.90 -9.91
N LYS A 138 23.90 14.53 -9.84
CA LYS A 138 24.62 14.41 -8.57
C LYS A 138 25.04 15.78 -8.03
N TRP A 139 25.16 16.77 -8.91
CA TRP A 139 25.54 18.15 -8.58
C TRP A 139 24.35 19.13 -8.47
N SER A 140 23.17 18.73 -8.94
CA SER A 140 21.90 19.49 -8.80
C SER A 140 21.04 18.92 -7.69
#